data_AF-A0A0N4XQD5-F1
#
_entry.id   AF-A0A0N4XQD5-F1
#
_cell.length_a   1.000
_cell.length_b   1.000
_cell.length_c   1.000
_cell.angle_alpha   90.00
_cell.angle_beta   90.00
_cell.angle_gamma   90.00
#
_symmetry.space_group_name_H-M   'P 1'
#
loop_
_entity.id
_entity.type
_entity.pdbx_description
1 polymer ?
#
loop_
_entity_poly.entity_id
_entity_poly.type
_entity_poly.pdbx_seq_one_letter_code
_entity_poly.pdbx_strand_id
1 'polypeptide(L)'
;GTLIVFGELGVEQKSVYIAELANKLGERFLAAVTELQAARSAGDSAKIQMIQQFMTNIVGYCSRLSKAFNNTNSMQSCRCVDVYMRLLNVSTDLDSMNHLLILSHQVVAKFKKGCLQSGVDFGDILASAARLSMETEPTSTLRAQDEAAYRNLIYVRRAFLQLFFTSTTSDMLGEIAAGSRLCYLLHIQKYLANIS
;
A
#
# COMPACT_ATOMS: atom_id res chain seq x y z
N GLY A 1 16.81 -8.23 8.82
CA GLY A 1 15.65 -8.53 7.96
C GLY A 1 16.07 -8.81 6.53
N THR A 2 16.50 -7.79 5.79
CA THR A 2 16.81 -7.88 4.35
C THR A 2 17.93 -8.85 3.99
N LEU A 3 18.93 -9.08 4.87
CA LEU A 3 20.08 -9.95 4.58
C LEU A 3 19.74 -11.43 4.38
N ILE A 4 18.67 -11.95 4.99
CA ILE A 4 18.36 -13.39 4.96
C ILE A 4 17.79 -13.80 3.59
N VAL A 5 17.10 -12.89 2.90
CA VAL A 5 16.46 -13.18 1.61
C VAL A 5 17.46 -13.21 0.45
N PHE A 6 18.56 -12.47 0.55
CA PHE A 6 19.59 -12.38 -0.50
C PHE A 6 20.74 -13.41 -0.36
N GLY A 7 20.70 -14.29 0.64
CA GLY A 7 21.64 -15.40 0.76
C GLY A 7 21.35 -16.55 -0.22
N GLU A 8 22.30 -17.49 -0.35
CA GLU A 8 22.16 -18.76 -1.09
C GLU A 8 21.18 -19.75 -0.42
N LEU A 9 20.01 -19.28 0.00
CA LEU A 9 18.94 -20.16 0.48
C LEU A 9 18.19 -20.77 -0.71
N GLY A 10 17.81 -22.04 -0.58
CA GLY A 10 16.95 -22.73 -1.52
C GLY A 10 15.57 -22.08 -1.62
N VAL A 11 14.90 -22.27 -2.75
CA VAL A 11 13.61 -21.62 -3.07
C VAL A 11 12.55 -21.86 -1.98
N GLU A 12 12.42 -23.09 -1.49
CA GLU A 12 11.45 -23.41 -0.42
C GLU A 12 11.76 -22.71 0.91
N GLN A 13 13.02 -22.67 1.32
CA GLN A 13 13.43 -21.99 2.55
C GLN A 13 13.16 -20.48 2.45
N LYS A 14 13.42 -19.86 1.29
CA LYS A 14 13.07 -18.46 1.05
C LYS A 14 11.57 -18.22 1.17
N SER A 15 10.74 -19.10 0.58
CA SER A 15 9.28 -18.99 0.69
C SER A 15 8.80 -19.07 2.15
N VAL A 16 9.33 -20.01 2.93
CA VAL A 16 8.98 -20.16 4.37
C VAL A 16 9.40 -18.94 5.18
N TYR A 17 10.62 -18.43 4.99
CA TYR A 17 11.09 -17.24 5.71
C TYR A 17 10.30 -15.98 5.35
N ILE A 18 9.99 -15.79 4.07
CA ILE A 18 9.19 -14.66 3.62
C ILE A 18 7.77 -14.76 4.20
N ALA A 19 7.18 -15.95 4.24
CA ALA A 19 5.89 -16.20 4.86
C ALA A 19 5.89 -15.87 6.36
N GLU A 20 6.85 -16.39 7.13
CA GLU A 20 6.98 -16.09 8.56
C GLU A 20 7.19 -14.60 8.83
N LEU A 21 8.06 -13.95 8.06
CA LEU A 21 8.36 -12.53 8.24
C LEU A 21 7.13 -11.68 7.91
N ALA A 22 6.44 -11.98 6.82
CA ALA A 22 5.22 -11.27 6.46
C ALA A 22 4.14 -11.48 7.51
N ASN A 23 3.93 -12.71 7.99
CA ASN A 23 2.95 -12.99 9.06
C ASN A 23 3.25 -12.23 10.35
N LYS A 24 4.50 -12.25 10.83
CA LYS A 24 4.91 -11.47 12.02
C LYS A 24 4.72 -9.97 11.83
N LEU A 25 5.02 -9.44 10.65
CA LEU A 25 4.79 -8.03 10.33
C LEU A 25 3.29 -7.71 10.32
N GLY A 26 2.46 -8.59 9.78
CA GLY A 26 1.00 -8.44 9.77
C GLY A 26 0.37 -8.48 11.14
N GLU A 27 0.78 -9.41 12.00
CA GLU A 27 0.33 -9.49 13.40
C GLU A 27 0.67 -8.21 14.16
N ARG A 28 1.93 -7.74 14.04
CA ARG A 28 2.37 -6.47 14.65
C ARG A 28 1.60 -5.28 14.12
N PHE A 29 1.30 -5.27 12.82
CA PHE A 29 0.49 -4.23 12.22
C PHE A 29 -0.92 -4.22 12.80
N LEU A 30 -1.58 -5.37 12.89
CA LEU A 30 -2.95 -5.47 13.44
C LEU A 30 -3.05 -5.03 14.90
N ALA A 31 -2.05 -5.41 15.71
CA ALA A 31 -1.96 -4.94 17.09
C ALA A 31 -1.88 -3.41 17.14
N ALA A 32 -1.02 -2.81 16.31
CA ALA A 32 -0.90 -1.35 16.19
C ALA A 32 -2.19 -0.68 15.69
N VAL A 33 -2.93 -1.30 14.77
CA VAL A 33 -4.22 -0.77 14.28
C VAL A 33 -5.27 -0.72 15.41
N THR A 34 -5.37 -1.80 16.17
CA THR A 34 -6.28 -1.89 17.32
C THR A 34 -5.93 -0.82 18.35
N GLU A 35 -4.63 -0.64 18.60
CA GLU A 35 -4.12 0.37 19.51
C GLU A 35 -4.35 1.80 18.99
N LEU A 36 -4.24 2.01 17.68
CA LEU A 36 -4.51 3.30 17.03
C LEU A 36 -5.98 3.68 17.17
N GLN A 37 -6.90 2.73 16.97
CA GLN A 37 -8.33 2.95 17.14
C GLN A 37 -8.65 3.32 18.60
N ALA A 38 -8.08 2.60 19.57
CA ALA A 38 -8.24 2.92 20.98
C ALA A 38 -7.66 4.32 21.32
N ALA A 39 -6.49 4.67 20.79
CA ALA A 39 -5.87 5.98 20.99
C ALA A 39 -6.70 7.12 20.37
N ARG A 40 -7.31 6.89 19.20
CA ARG A 40 -8.26 7.83 18.56
C ARG A 40 -9.50 8.04 19.42
N SER A 41 -10.10 6.97 19.94
CA SER A 41 -11.24 7.07 20.84
C SER A 41 -10.91 7.78 22.16
N ALA A 42 -9.66 7.68 22.62
CA ALA A 42 -9.18 8.36 23.82
C ALA A 42 -8.69 9.81 23.57
N GLY A 43 -8.59 10.24 22.30
CA GLY A 43 -8.07 11.57 21.94
C GLY A 43 -6.56 11.75 22.20
N ASP A 44 -5.79 10.67 22.33
CA ASP A 44 -4.37 10.71 22.67
C ASP A 44 -3.51 10.97 21.42
N SER A 45 -3.31 12.25 21.10
CA SER A 45 -2.59 12.70 19.90
C SER A 45 -1.14 12.24 19.84
N ALA A 46 -0.44 12.16 20.97
CA ALA A 46 0.95 11.72 21.04
C ALA A 46 1.07 10.22 20.73
N LYS A 47 0.17 9.42 21.31
CA LYS A 47 0.11 7.98 21.04
C LYS A 47 -0.32 7.69 19.60
N ILE A 48 -1.27 8.46 19.05
CA ILE A 48 -1.65 8.38 17.64
C ILE A 48 -0.45 8.58 16.72
N GLN A 49 0.33 9.65 16.91
CA GLN A 49 1.52 9.91 16.08
C GLN A 49 2.57 8.79 16.19
N MET A 50 2.84 8.29 17.40
CA MET A 50 3.80 7.20 17.61
C MET A 50 3.38 5.92 16.86
N ILE A 51 2.10 5.56 16.96
CA ILE A 51 1.56 4.37 16.31
C ILE A 51 1.57 4.53 14.79
N GLN A 52 1.20 5.71 14.28
CA GLN A 52 1.26 6.01 12.84
C GLN A 52 2.69 5.87 12.31
N GLN A 53 3.70 6.41 13.00
CA GLN A 53 5.11 6.27 12.60
C GLN A 53 5.56 4.80 12.59
N PHE A 54 5.15 4.01 13.59
CA PHE A 54 5.42 2.58 13.65
C PHE A 54 4.79 1.83 12.47
N MET A 55 3.54 2.16 12.13
CA MET A 55 2.81 1.57 11.00
C MET A 55 3.47 1.90 9.66
N THR A 56 3.87 3.16 9.46
CA THR A 56 4.65 3.60 8.29
C THR A 56 5.93 2.78 8.12
N ASN A 57 6.65 2.52 9.21
CA ASN A 57 7.84 1.67 9.16
C ASN A 57 7.52 0.24 8.71
N ILE A 58 6.42 -0.36 9.20
CA ILE A 58 5.97 -1.70 8.77
C ILE A 58 5.65 -1.73 7.28
N VAL A 59 4.89 -0.74 6.77
CA VAL A 59 4.57 -0.67 5.34
C VAL A 59 5.85 -0.51 4.51
N GLY A 60 6.79 0.32 4.97
CA GLY A 60 8.11 0.47 4.36
C GLY A 60 8.91 -0.84 4.33
N TYR A 61 8.86 -1.65 5.40
CA TYR A 61 9.47 -2.99 5.39
C TYR A 61 8.79 -3.94 4.42
N CYS A 62 7.46 -3.93 4.33
CA CYS A 62 6.70 -4.75 3.40
C CYS A 62 7.01 -4.39 1.93
N SER A 63 7.19 -3.10 1.63
CA SER A 63 7.62 -2.59 0.31
C SER A 63 9.04 -3.03 -0.08
N ARG A 64 9.93 -3.29 0.90
CA ARG A 64 11.25 -3.87 0.64
C ARG A 64 11.18 -5.39 0.50
N LEU A 65 10.31 -6.03 1.29
CA LEU A 65 10.07 -7.47 1.24
C LEU A 65 9.49 -7.90 -0.11
N SER A 66 8.68 -7.05 -0.76
CA SER A 66 8.11 -7.39 -2.06
C SER A 66 9.12 -7.61 -3.18
N LYS A 67 10.33 -7.04 -3.05
CA LYS A 67 11.44 -7.32 -3.96
C LYS A 67 11.92 -8.78 -3.89
N ALA A 68 11.64 -9.47 -2.79
CA ALA A 68 11.93 -10.89 -2.58
C ALA A 68 11.00 -11.80 -3.38
N PHE A 69 9.76 -11.36 -3.62
CA PHE A 69 8.80 -12.16 -4.37
C PHE A 69 9.22 -12.24 -5.82
N ASN A 70 9.01 -13.39 -6.47
CA ASN A 70 9.23 -13.62 -7.89
C ASN A 70 8.15 -14.57 -8.45
N ASN A 71 8.27 -15.00 -9.71
CA ASN A 71 7.26 -15.89 -10.30
C ASN A 71 7.17 -17.26 -9.59
N THR A 72 8.21 -17.64 -8.84
CA THR A 72 8.30 -18.87 -8.05
C THR A 72 7.89 -18.65 -6.59
N ASN A 73 8.23 -17.49 -6.02
CA ASN A 73 7.90 -17.08 -4.66
C ASN A 73 6.87 -15.95 -4.73
N SER A 74 5.60 -16.28 -4.91
CA SER A 74 4.51 -15.30 -4.91
C SER A 74 4.00 -15.04 -3.50
N MET A 75 3.26 -13.95 -3.28
CA MET A 75 2.57 -13.74 -2.00
C MET A 75 1.59 -14.88 -1.69
N GLN A 76 1.06 -15.51 -2.73
CA GLN A 76 0.14 -16.64 -2.65
C GLN A 76 0.86 -17.93 -2.25
N SER A 77 2.06 -18.18 -2.81
CA SER A 77 2.91 -19.31 -2.37
C SER A 77 3.44 -19.10 -0.94
N CYS A 78 3.62 -17.84 -0.54
CA CYS A 78 4.05 -17.45 0.81
C CYS A 78 2.88 -17.27 1.80
N ARG A 79 1.62 -17.51 1.39
CA ARG A 79 0.40 -17.37 2.22
C ARG A 79 0.31 -16.06 3.02
N CYS A 80 0.87 -14.97 2.49
CA CYS A 80 0.95 -13.68 3.18
C CYS A 80 0.00 -12.63 2.59
N VAL A 81 -0.95 -13.08 1.78
CA VAL A 81 -1.98 -12.27 1.12
C VAL A 81 -2.87 -11.54 2.13
N ASP A 82 -3.28 -12.22 3.21
CA ASP A 82 -4.17 -11.62 4.21
C ASP A 82 -3.50 -10.47 4.98
N VAL A 83 -2.20 -10.60 5.24
CA VAL A 83 -1.38 -9.54 5.85
C VAL A 83 -1.34 -8.33 4.94
N TYR A 84 -1.11 -8.58 3.65
CA TYR A 84 -1.11 -7.55 2.63
C TYR A 84 -2.44 -6.79 2.61
N MET A 85 -3.56 -7.52 2.55
CA MET A 85 -4.91 -6.97 2.58
C MET A 85 -5.19 -6.11 3.81
N ARG A 86 -4.70 -6.55 4.97
CA ARG A 86 -4.86 -5.82 6.23
C ARG A 86 -4.01 -4.55 6.29
N LEU A 87 -2.85 -4.52 5.62
CA LEU A 87 -2.05 -3.29 5.45
C LEU A 87 -2.80 -2.25 4.62
N LEU A 88 -3.56 -2.67 3.60
CA LEU A 88 -4.33 -1.76 2.73
C LEU A 88 -5.40 -0.98 3.49
N ASN A 89 -6.06 -1.64 4.44
CA ASN A 89 -7.19 -1.06 5.15
C ASN A 89 -6.81 0.07 6.12
N VAL A 90 -5.52 0.40 6.27
CA VAL A 90 -5.07 1.34 7.32
C VAL A 90 -4.02 2.36 6.88
N SER A 91 -3.71 2.46 5.59
CA SER A 91 -2.95 3.60 5.08
C SER A 91 -3.81 4.87 5.13
N THR A 92 -3.61 5.69 6.17
CA THR A 92 -4.43 6.88 6.44
C THR A 92 -3.71 8.21 6.19
N ASP A 93 -2.42 8.19 5.89
CA ASP A 93 -1.60 9.39 5.65
C ASP A 93 -0.78 9.25 4.36
N LEU A 94 -0.21 10.35 3.88
CA LEU A 94 0.45 10.40 2.57
C LEU A 94 1.68 9.49 2.50
N ASP A 95 2.42 9.32 3.60
CA ASP A 95 3.64 8.52 3.60
C ASP A 95 3.31 7.02 3.57
N SER A 96 2.38 6.60 4.43
CA SER A 96 1.89 5.21 4.45
C SER A 96 1.13 4.84 3.15
N MET A 97 0.40 5.78 2.55
CA MET A 97 -0.26 5.58 1.26
C MET A 97 0.74 5.47 0.10
N ASN A 98 1.79 6.29 0.08
CA ASN A 98 2.84 6.20 -0.94
C ASN A 98 3.51 4.82 -0.93
N HIS A 99 3.89 4.31 0.25
CA HIS A 99 4.48 2.98 0.35
C HIS A 99 3.51 1.87 -0.06
N LEU A 100 2.21 2.01 0.27
CA LEU A 100 1.17 1.07 -0.14
C LEU A 100 0.99 1.02 -1.66
N LEU A 101 0.97 2.18 -2.33
CA LEU A 101 0.84 2.28 -3.78
C LEU A 101 2.04 1.68 -4.50
N ILE A 102 3.26 1.94 -4.02
CA ILE A 102 4.49 1.36 -4.57
C ILE A 102 4.45 -0.16 -4.47
N LEU A 103 4.06 -0.67 -3.29
CA LEU A 103 3.97 -2.10 -3.04
C LEU A 103 2.89 -2.74 -3.94
N SER A 104 1.73 -2.10 -4.07
CA SER A 104 0.63 -2.54 -4.94
C SER A 104 1.03 -2.55 -6.40
N HIS A 105 1.74 -1.53 -6.85
CA HIS A 105 2.29 -1.49 -8.20
C HIS A 105 3.23 -2.67 -8.46
N GLN A 106 4.14 -2.99 -7.52
CA GLN A 106 5.07 -4.10 -7.70
C GLN A 106 4.37 -5.47 -7.77
N VAL A 107 3.33 -5.65 -6.96
CA VAL A 107 2.52 -6.86 -6.96
C VAL A 107 1.77 -6.99 -8.29
N VAL A 108 1.08 -5.94 -8.72
CA VAL A 108 0.32 -5.91 -9.97
C VAL A 108 1.24 -6.10 -11.19
N ALA A 109 2.37 -5.42 -11.23
CA ALA A 109 3.35 -5.53 -12.32
C ALA A 109 3.88 -6.97 -12.48
N LYS A 110 4.06 -7.69 -11.37
CA LYS A 110 4.61 -9.05 -11.36
C LYS A 110 3.54 -10.12 -11.58
N PHE A 111 2.43 -10.04 -10.87
CA PHE A 111 1.43 -11.10 -10.82
C PHE A 111 0.22 -10.84 -11.72
N LYS A 112 0.04 -9.61 -12.22
CA LYS A 112 -1.06 -9.21 -13.11
C LYS A 112 -2.40 -9.70 -12.55
N LYS A 113 -3.28 -10.25 -13.40
CA LYS A 113 -4.58 -10.83 -12.96
C LYS A 113 -4.47 -11.90 -11.88
N GLY A 114 -3.32 -12.56 -11.72
CA GLY A 114 -3.11 -13.55 -10.65
C GLY A 114 -3.27 -12.95 -9.25
N CYS A 115 -2.99 -11.66 -9.05
CA CYS A 115 -3.24 -11.02 -7.75
C CYS A 115 -4.72 -10.72 -7.46
N LEU A 116 -5.64 -10.85 -8.43
CA LEU A 116 -7.08 -10.73 -8.14
C LEU A 116 -7.59 -11.90 -7.29
N GLN A 117 -6.94 -13.06 -7.37
CA GLN A 117 -7.26 -14.23 -6.54
C GLN A 117 -6.81 -14.07 -5.08
N SER A 118 -6.10 -12.99 -4.78
CA SER A 118 -5.61 -12.70 -3.43
C SER A 118 -6.67 -12.00 -2.56
N GLY A 119 -7.87 -11.73 -3.06
CA GLY A 119 -8.88 -10.98 -2.32
C GLY A 119 -8.63 -9.47 -2.27
N VAL A 120 -7.37 -9.03 -2.42
CA VAL A 120 -6.92 -7.92 -3.27
C VAL A 120 -7.91 -6.83 -3.74
N ASP A 121 -8.52 -5.96 -2.93
CA ASP A 121 -9.32 -4.84 -3.49
C ASP A 121 -8.42 -3.65 -3.92
N PHE A 122 -7.81 -3.77 -5.10
CA PHE A 122 -7.00 -2.70 -5.69
C PHE A 122 -7.81 -1.46 -6.08
N GLY A 123 -9.13 -1.58 -6.23
CA GLY A 123 -10.02 -0.45 -6.54
C GLY A 123 -10.13 0.49 -5.35
N ASP A 124 -10.34 -0.07 -4.17
CA ASP A 124 -10.42 0.73 -2.94
C ASP A 124 -9.07 1.38 -2.56
N ILE A 125 -7.94 0.74 -2.88
CA ILE A 125 -6.60 1.37 -2.73
C ILE A 125 -6.50 2.62 -3.60
N LEU A 126 -6.78 2.48 -4.90
CA LEU A 126 -6.70 3.60 -5.85
C LEU A 126 -7.65 4.72 -5.41
N ALA A 127 -8.87 4.37 -5.01
CA ALA A 127 -9.84 5.34 -4.54
C ALA A 127 -9.40 6.07 -3.27
N SER A 128 -8.86 5.35 -2.29
CA SER A 128 -8.38 5.92 -1.03
C SER A 128 -7.19 6.85 -1.26
N ALA A 129 -6.26 6.46 -2.13
CA ALA A 129 -5.16 7.31 -2.56
C ALA A 129 -5.64 8.58 -3.29
N ALA A 130 -6.62 8.46 -4.20
CA ALA A 130 -7.19 9.59 -4.91
C ALA A 130 -7.89 10.56 -3.95
N ARG A 131 -8.69 10.06 -3.00
CA ARG A 131 -9.33 10.89 -1.97
C ARG A 131 -8.31 11.64 -1.13
N LEU A 132 -7.33 10.92 -0.57
CA LEU A 132 -6.28 11.50 0.27
C LEU A 132 -5.48 12.58 -0.47
N SER A 133 -5.17 12.35 -1.75
CA SER A 133 -4.45 13.34 -2.56
C SER A 133 -5.31 14.52 -3.04
N MET A 134 -6.64 14.40 -3.03
CA MET A 134 -7.55 15.52 -3.31
C MET A 134 -7.82 16.36 -2.07
N GLU A 135 -7.94 15.74 -0.90
CA GLU A 135 -8.05 16.43 0.40
C GLU A 135 -6.77 17.23 0.72
N THR A 136 -5.63 16.78 0.20
CA THR A 136 -4.35 17.50 0.31
C THR A 136 -4.13 18.35 -0.95
N GLU A 137 -4.53 19.63 -0.94
CA GLU A 137 -4.29 20.53 -2.07
C GLU A 137 -2.80 20.86 -2.26
N PRO A 138 -2.23 20.72 -3.47
CA PRO A 138 -0.82 20.97 -3.76
C PRO A 138 -0.57 22.46 -3.96
N THR A 139 -0.84 23.28 -2.94
CA THR A 139 -0.65 24.74 -3.04
C THR A 139 0.79 25.13 -2.77
N SER A 140 1.22 26.27 -3.31
CA SER A 140 2.48 26.92 -2.92
C SER A 140 2.52 27.20 -1.40
N THR A 141 1.35 27.43 -0.81
CA THR A 141 1.14 27.58 0.63
C THR A 141 1.48 26.30 1.40
N LEU A 142 1.00 25.13 0.96
CA LEU A 142 1.36 23.84 1.56
C LEU A 142 2.87 23.60 1.50
N ARG A 143 3.51 23.90 0.35
CA ARG A 143 4.96 23.76 0.20
C ARG A 143 5.74 24.64 1.18
N ALA A 144 5.26 25.85 1.45
CA ALA A 144 5.89 26.78 2.37
C ALA A 144 5.67 26.42 3.85
N GLN A 145 4.55 25.77 4.16
CA GLN A 145 4.18 25.38 5.53
C GLN A 145 4.73 24.01 5.93
N ASP A 146 4.68 23.03 5.03
CA ASP A 146 5.12 21.67 5.26
C ASP A 146 5.70 21.05 3.98
N GLU A 147 6.99 21.27 3.78
CA GLU A 147 7.72 20.76 2.61
C GLU A 147 7.73 19.22 2.56
N ALA A 148 7.66 18.54 3.71
CA ALA A 148 7.64 17.08 3.77
C ALA A 148 6.29 16.53 3.28
N ALA A 149 5.17 17.10 3.75
CA ALA A 149 3.84 16.76 3.27
C ALA A 149 3.70 17.04 1.76
N TYR A 150 4.24 18.16 1.28
CA TYR A 150 4.25 18.50 -0.14
C TYR A 150 5.01 17.47 -1.00
N ARG A 151 6.20 17.03 -0.56
CA ARG A 151 6.95 15.97 -1.26
C ARG A 151 6.21 14.64 -1.23
N ASN A 152 5.63 14.26 -0.08
CA ASN A 152 4.88 13.02 0.06
C ASN A 152 3.65 13.00 -0.84
N LEU A 153 2.94 14.14 -0.98
CA LEU A 153 1.85 14.30 -1.93
C LEU A 153 2.27 14.02 -3.37
N ILE A 154 3.42 14.55 -3.80
CA ILE A 154 3.97 14.29 -5.14
C ILE A 154 4.29 12.80 -5.32
N TYR A 155 4.85 12.16 -4.29
CA TYR A 155 5.15 10.72 -4.34
C TYR A 155 3.90 9.86 -4.43
N VAL A 156 2.86 10.16 -3.62
CA VAL A 156 1.54 9.50 -3.72
C VAL A 156 0.97 9.64 -5.13
N ARG A 157 1.00 10.86 -5.70
CA ARG A 157 0.51 11.11 -7.07
C ARG A 157 1.23 10.28 -8.12
N ARG A 158 2.56 10.22 -8.03
CA ARG A 158 3.38 9.41 -8.93
C ARG A 158 3.11 7.90 -8.77
N ALA A 159 3.08 7.41 -7.53
CA ALA A 159 2.86 6.00 -7.25
C ALA A 159 1.45 5.54 -7.65
N PHE A 160 0.45 6.42 -7.47
CA PHE A 160 -0.90 6.21 -7.99
C PHE A 160 -0.88 6.01 -9.49
N LEU A 161 -0.26 6.93 -10.24
CA LEU A 161 -0.24 6.86 -11.71
C LEU A 161 0.47 5.60 -12.20
N GLN A 162 1.53 5.17 -11.52
CA GLN A 162 2.21 3.91 -11.81
C GLN A 162 1.30 2.71 -11.60
N LEU A 163 0.62 2.61 -10.45
CA LEU A 163 -0.32 1.52 -10.18
C LEU A 163 -1.48 1.52 -11.19
N PHE A 164 -2.06 2.69 -11.47
CA PHE A 164 -3.18 2.85 -12.40
C PHE A 164 -2.78 2.40 -13.81
N PHE A 165 -1.67 2.92 -14.34
CA PHE A 165 -1.17 2.57 -15.68
C PHE A 165 -0.85 1.08 -15.81
N THR A 166 -0.18 0.50 -14.81
CA THR A 166 0.15 -0.94 -14.81
C THR A 166 -1.12 -1.80 -14.72
N SER A 167 -2.15 -1.34 -14.01
CA SER A 167 -3.46 -2.02 -13.94
C SER A 167 -4.20 -1.98 -15.28
N THR A 168 -4.14 -0.85 -15.99
CA THR A 168 -4.69 -0.70 -17.34
C THR A 168 -3.99 -1.62 -18.34
N THR A 169 -2.66 -1.59 -18.36
CA THR A 169 -1.85 -2.40 -19.30
C THR A 169 -1.83 -3.90 -18.97
N SER A 170 -2.31 -4.29 -17.79
CA SER A 170 -2.46 -5.70 -17.39
C SER A 170 -3.90 -6.23 -17.53
N ASP A 171 -4.78 -5.49 -18.22
CA ASP A 171 -6.22 -5.79 -18.39
C ASP A 171 -6.96 -6.04 -17.07
N MET A 172 -6.46 -5.46 -15.97
CA MET A 172 -7.07 -5.60 -14.64
C MET A 172 -8.14 -4.54 -14.37
N LEU A 173 -8.15 -3.45 -15.14
CA LEU A 173 -9.01 -2.30 -14.89
C LEU A 173 -10.51 -2.67 -14.89
N GLY A 174 -10.93 -3.56 -15.78
CA GLY A 174 -12.31 -4.02 -15.86
C GLY A 174 -12.75 -4.81 -14.61
N GLU A 175 -11.87 -5.64 -14.06
CA GLU A 175 -12.11 -6.42 -12.85
C GLU A 175 -12.10 -5.53 -11.60
N ILE A 176 -11.16 -4.59 -11.54
CA ILE A 176 -11.09 -3.58 -10.48
C ILE A 176 -12.35 -2.70 -10.49
N ALA A 177 -12.86 -2.33 -11.68
CA ALA A 177 -14.06 -1.52 -11.82
C ALA A 177 -15.37 -2.29 -11.50
N ALA A 178 -15.36 -3.62 -11.63
CA ALA A 178 -16.52 -4.47 -11.34
C ALA A 178 -16.70 -4.76 -9.84
N GLY A 179 -15.64 -4.66 -9.04
CA GLY A 179 -15.59 -5.10 -7.63
C GLY A 179 -16.50 -4.35 -6.65
N SER A 180 -16.64 -3.03 -6.76
CA SER A 180 -17.72 -2.24 -6.14
C SER A 180 -17.53 -0.74 -6.44
N ARG A 181 -18.65 -0.02 -6.57
CA ARG A 181 -18.81 1.46 -6.67
C ARG A 181 -18.22 2.15 -7.92
N LEU A 182 -19.11 2.41 -8.89
CA LEU A 182 -19.00 3.45 -9.94
C LEU A 182 -18.44 4.80 -9.43
N CYS A 183 -18.59 5.10 -8.14
CA CYS A 183 -18.05 6.29 -7.48
C CYS A 183 -16.52 6.41 -7.55
N TYR A 184 -15.78 5.29 -7.68
CA TYR A 184 -14.32 5.30 -7.73
C TYR A 184 -13.79 5.84 -9.06
N LEU A 185 -14.39 5.45 -10.18
CA LEU A 185 -14.03 5.98 -11.50
C LEU A 185 -14.24 7.49 -11.57
N LEU A 186 -15.27 8.03 -10.93
CA LEU A 186 -15.50 9.48 -10.84
C LEU A 186 -14.41 10.20 -10.04
N HIS A 187 -13.97 9.64 -8.90
CA HIS A 187 -12.88 10.22 -8.11
C HIS A 187 -11.55 10.13 -8.86
N ILE A 188 -11.26 8.99 -9.48
CA ILE A 188 -10.06 8.79 -10.30
C ILE A 188 -10.07 9.72 -11.52
N GLN A 189 -11.21 9.89 -12.18
CA GLN A 189 -11.34 10.78 -13.34
C GLN A 189 -11.16 12.25 -12.95
N LYS A 190 -11.80 12.70 -11.85
CA LYS A 190 -11.57 14.05 -11.29
C LYS A 190 -10.12 14.25 -10.86
N TYR A 191 -9.54 13.23 -10.24
CA TYR A 191 -8.17 13.25 -9.81
C TYR A 191 -7.21 13.37 -10.99
N LEU A 192 -7.36 12.55 -12.03
CA LEU A 192 -6.57 12.61 -13.27
C LEU A 192 -6.69 13.99 -13.96
N ALA A 193 -7.86 14.61 -13.93
CA ALA A 193 -8.07 15.97 -14.46
C ALA A 193 -7.37 17.07 -13.63
N ASN A 194 -7.00 16.81 -12.37
CA ASN A 194 -6.33 17.76 -11.47
C ASN A 194 -4.80 17.56 -11.39
N ILE A 195 -4.25 16.54 -12.05
CA ILE A 195 -2.80 16.29 -12.11
C ILE A 195 -2.20 16.57 -13.50
N SER A 196 -3.04 16.80 -14.51
CA SER A 196 -2.68 17.32 -15.84
C SER A 196 -2.55 18.84 -15.83
#